data_AF-A0A1X7BXV6-F1
#
_entry.id   AF-A0A1X7BXV6-F1
#
_cell.length_a   1.000
_cell.length_b   1.000
_cell.length_c   1.000
_cell.angle_alpha   90.00
_cell.angle_beta   90.00
_cell.angle_gamma   90.00
#
_symmetry.space_group_name_H-M   'P 1'
#
loop_
_entity.id
_entity.type
_entity.pdbx_description
1 polymer ?
#
loop_
_entity_poly.entity_id
_entity_poly.type
_entity_poly.pdbx_seq_one_letter_code
_entity_poly.pdbx_strand_id
1 'polypeptide(L)'
;MVARILTAEISHETNTFNIRPTDIQDFQDRYLLDGPAAIASRGEKNTELAGILEVGRRNGWDHTHVISASAGPGGRVTDRAFDTLCAPVLLAAETGGWDGILLILHGAMVTASHDDGEGELLRRLRVLTGPDLPIAVTLDPHANVSAAMCAQAQILVAFTTYPHVDIRAAG
;
A
#
# COMPACT_ATOMS: atom_id res chain seq x y z
N MET A 1 25.99 -5.32 -3.48
CA MET A 1 25.28 -4.08 -3.88
C MET A 1 24.22 -3.80 -2.83
N VAL A 2 23.91 -2.54 -2.57
CA VAL A 2 22.82 -2.16 -1.65
C VAL A 2 21.50 -2.37 -2.40
N ALA A 3 20.56 -3.09 -1.81
CA ALA A 3 19.25 -3.31 -2.42
C ALA A 3 18.41 -2.02 -2.36
N ARG A 4 17.85 -1.60 -3.47
CA ARG A 4 16.98 -0.41 -3.59
C ARG A 4 15.53 -0.85 -3.52
N ILE A 5 14.82 -0.42 -2.48
CA ILE A 5 13.45 -0.87 -2.20
C ILE A 5 12.49 0.32 -2.26
N LEU A 6 11.50 0.22 -3.16
CA LEU A 6 10.39 1.17 -3.23
C LEU A 6 9.30 0.75 -2.25
N THR A 7 8.76 1.70 -1.47
CA THR A 7 7.70 1.42 -0.50
C THR A 7 6.60 2.46 -0.54
N ALA A 8 5.36 2.02 -0.28
CA ALA A 8 4.18 2.90 -0.24
C ALA A 8 3.09 2.30 0.65
N GLU A 9 2.25 3.16 1.22
CA GLU A 9 1.08 2.78 2.00
C GLU A 9 -0.17 3.45 1.45
N ILE A 10 -1.19 2.63 1.14
CA ILE A 10 -2.52 3.09 0.72
C ILE A 10 -3.56 2.15 1.35
N SER A 11 -4.32 2.65 2.33
CA SER A 11 -5.23 1.82 3.12
C SER A 11 -6.65 2.39 3.21
N HIS A 12 -7.63 1.62 2.73
CA HIS A 12 -9.05 1.92 2.84
C HIS A 12 -9.86 0.62 2.85
N GLU A 13 -10.88 0.58 3.70
CA GLU A 13 -11.86 -0.52 3.74
C GLU A 13 -13.18 -0.03 3.12
N THR A 14 -13.66 -0.71 2.08
CA THR A 14 -14.90 -0.33 1.41
C THR A 14 -16.11 -1.15 1.86
N ASN A 15 -17.16 -0.44 2.26
CA ASN A 15 -18.53 -0.92 2.28
C ASN A 15 -19.26 -0.50 0.99
N THR A 16 -19.49 -1.44 0.08
CA THR A 16 -20.13 -1.16 -1.23
C THR A 16 -21.61 -0.78 -1.12
N PHE A 17 -22.25 -0.96 0.04
CA PHE A 17 -23.62 -0.49 0.28
C PHE A 17 -23.67 0.97 0.76
N ASN A 18 -22.54 1.56 1.11
CA ASN A 18 -22.48 2.96 1.48
C ASN A 18 -22.56 3.84 0.22
N ILE A 19 -23.64 4.61 0.13
CA ILE A 19 -23.92 5.51 -1.00
C ILE A 19 -23.02 6.76 -1.03
N ARG A 20 -22.30 7.05 0.07
CA ARG A 20 -21.36 8.17 0.11
C ARG A 20 -20.00 7.67 -0.39
N PRO A 21 -19.53 8.15 -1.55
CA PRO A 21 -18.21 7.79 -2.04
C PRO A 21 -17.13 8.32 -1.10
N THR A 22 -15.98 7.67 -1.10
CA THR A 22 -14.76 8.15 -0.44
C THR A 22 -13.91 8.90 -1.46
N ASP A 23 -13.69 10.19 -1.25
CA ASP A 23 -12.88 11.04 -2.13
C ASP A 23 -11.52 11.39 -1.50
N ILE A 24 -10.75 12.25 -2.18
CA ILE A 24 -9.40 12.60 -1.71
C ILE A 24 -9.41 13.37 -0.39
N GLN A 25 -10.48 14.11 -0.09
CA GLN A 25 -10.62 14.85 1.16
C GLN A 25 -10.71 13.89 2.35
N ASP A 26 -11.39 12.75 2.20
CA ASP A 26 -11.47 11.73 3.28
C ASP A 26 -10.08 11.18 3.65
N PHE A 27 -9.17 11.05 2.69
CA PHE A 27 -7.78 10.68 2.96
C PHE A 27 -7.02 11.84 3.63
N GLN A 28 -7.22 13.08 3.18
CA GLN A 28 -6.59 14.26 3.80
C GLN A 28 -7.04 14.47 5.26
N ASP A 29 -8.31 14.20 5.55
CA ASP A 29 -8.90 14.37 6.88
C ASP A 29 -8.35 13.36 7.90
N ARG A 30 -7.95 12.16 7.46
CA ARG A 30 -7.30 11.15 8.30
C ARG A 30 -5.78 11.23 8.22
N TYR A 31 -5.18 10.87 7.08
CA TYR A 31 -3.81 11.23 6.72
C TYR A 31 -3.51 10.97 5.25
N LEU A 32 -2.87 11.95 4.60
CA LEU A 32 -2.28 11.86 3.27
C LEU A 32 -0.90 12.52 3.34
N LEU A 33 0.14 11.70 3.47
CA LEU A 33 1.51 12.12 3.77
C LEU A 33 2.46 11.77 2.63
N ASP A 34 3.36 12.67 2.29
CA ASP A 34 4.51 12.36 1.45
C ASP A 34 5.51 11.46 2.19
N GLY A 35 6.49 10.93 1.45
CA GLY A 35 7.51 10.01 1.98
C GLY A 35 8.16 10.45 3.29
N PRO A 36 8.81 11.63 3.35
CA PRO A 36 9.44 12.12 4.57
C PRO A 36 8.46 12.33 5.72
N ALA A 37 7.28 12.93 5.48
CA ALA A 37 6.27 13.16 6.52
C ALA A 37 5.69 11.84 7.05
N ALA A 38 5.49 10.86 6.18
CA ALA A 38 5.04 9.51 6.52
C ALA A 38 6.04 8.82 7.46
N ILE A 39 7.33 8.79 7.09
CA ILE A 39 8.39 8.19 7.91
C ILE A 39 8.44 8.88 9.29
N ALA A 40 8.45 10.21 9.33
CA ALA A 40 8.51 10.96 10.59
C ALA A 40 7.29 10.70 11.50
N SER A 41 6.10 10.57 10.92
CA SER A 41 4.86 10.38 11.67
C SER A 41 4.62 8.93 12.09
N ARG A 42 5.04 7.95 11.28
CA ARG A 42 4.59 6.55 11.38
C ARG A 42 5.73 5.55 11.61
N GLY A 43 6.98 5.88 11.26
CA GLY A 43 8.11 4.95 11.23
C GLY A 43 8.61 4.44 12.58
N GLU A 44 8.17 5.04 13.70
CA GLU A 44 8.53 4.60 15.06
C GLU A 44 7.30 4.11 15.86
N LYS A 45 6.14 3.96 15.21
CA LYS A 45 4.88 3.51 15.83
C LYS A 45 4.65 2.01 15.61
N ASN A 46 3.53 1.47 16.12
CA ASN A 46 3.08 0.13 15.75
C ASN A 46 2.43 0.15 14.36
N THR A 47 3.25 0.25 13.32
CA THR A 47 2.84 0.29 11.91
C THR A 47 3.71 -0.64 11.08
N GLU A 48 3.20 -1.10 9.94
CA GLU A 48 3.92 -1.89 8.96
C GLU A 48 5.11 -1.10 8.41
N LEU A 49 4.95 0.22 8.23
CA LEU A 49 6.06 1.09 7.82
C LEU A 49 7.23 1.02 8.81
N ALA A 50 6.95 1.01 10.12
CA ALA A 50 8.01 0.88 11.13
C ALA A 50 8.73 -0.47 11.06
N GLY A 51 8.00 -1.56 10.78
CA GLY A 51 8.55 -2.90 10.60
C GLY A 51 9.46 -2.97 9.37
N ILE A 52 8.96 -2.49 8.24
CA ILE A 52 9.70 -2.42 6.97
C ILE A 52 10.99 -1.59 7.14
N LEU A 53 10.91 -0.41 7.77
CA LEU A 53 12.08 0.44 8.00
C LEU A 53 13.09 -0.21 8.96
N GLU A 54 12.63 -0.95 9.97
CA GLU A 54 13.52 -1.70 10.86
C GLU A 54 14.28 -2.80 10.13
N VAL A 55 13.58 -3.61 9.33
CA VAL A 55 14.19 -4.66 8.51
C VAL A 55 15.15 -4.04 7.49
N GLY A 56 14.75 -2.94 6.85
CA GLY A 56 15.57 -2.17 5.95
C GLY A 56 16.91 -1.74 6.53
N ARG A 57 16.87 -1.07 7.69
CA ARG A 57 18.07 -0.64 8.42
C ARG A 57 18.96 -1.82 8.80
N ARG A 58 18.37 -2.94 9.26
CA ARG A 58 19.12 -4.15 9.64
C ARG A 58 19.84 -4.80 8.46
N ASN A 59 19.26 -4.74 7.26
CA ASN A 59 19.82 -5.33 6.05
C ASN A 59 20.61 -4.32 5.19
N GLY A 60 20.65 -3.05 5.59
CA GLY A 60 21.33 -2.00 4.84
C GLY A 60 20.68 -1.70 3.49
N TRP A 61 19.35 -1.79 3.40
CA TRP A 61 18.58 -1.43 2.19
C TRP A 61 18.49 0.09 2.01
N ASP A 62 18.52 0.53 0.75
CA ASP A 62 18.21 1.90 0.36
C ASP A 62 16.70 2.02 0.12
N HIS A 63 16.00 2.65 1.05
CA HIS A 63 14.55 2.78 1.03
C HIS A 63 14.09 4.10 0.45
N THR A 64 13.20 4.01 -0.53
CA THR A 64 12.41 5.16 -0.99
C THR A 64 10.95 4.91 -0.64
N HIS A 65 10.45 5.60 0.39
CA HIS A 65 9.03 5.63 0.72
C HIS A 65 8.38 6.83 0.05
N VAL A 66 7.28 6.64 -0.68
CA VAL A 66 6.71 7.71 -1.53
C VAL A 66 5.41 8.30 -1.03
N ILE A 67 4.60 7.53 -0.32
CA ILE A 67 3.29 7.96 0.20
C ILE A 67 2.87 7.07 1.36
N SER A 68 2.24 7.68 2.38
CA SER A 68 1.32 6.98 3.28
C SER A 68 -0.04 7.67 3.27
N ALA A 69 -1.09 6.94 2.91
CA ALA A 69 -2.43 7.48 2.83
C ALA A 69 -3.46 6.50 3.41
N SER A 70 -4.41 7.02 4.19
CA SER A 70 -5.58 6.23 4.60
C SER A 70 -6.79 7.11 4.85
N ALA A 71 -7.96 6.58 4.50
CA ALA A 71 -9.26 7.07 4.90
C ALA A 71 -9.90 6.11 5.93
N GLY A 72 -10.93 6.56 6.65
CA GLY A 72 -11.74 5.66 7.48
C GLY A 72 -12.57 4.70 6.62
N PRO A 73 -13.03 3.55 7.16
CA PRO A 73 -13.93 2.66 6.43
C PRO A 73 -15.14 3.43 5.86
N GLY A 74 -15.40 3.26 4.57
CA GLY A 74 -16.28 4.17 3.83
C GLY A 74 -16.93 3.53 2.61
N GLY A 75 -17.50 4.36 1.72
CA GLY A 75 -18.00 3.86 0.45
C GLY A 75 -16.89 3.62 -0.57
N ARG A 76 -17.30 3.43 -1.82
CA ARG A 76 -16.37 3.23 -2.95
C ARG A 76 -15.45 4.44 -3.10
N VAL A 77 -14.17 4.18 -3.29
CA VAL A 77 -13.19 5.24 -3.57
C VAL A 77 -13.45 5.80 -4.97
N THR A 78 -13.54 7.13 -5.08
CA THR A 78 -13.67 7.75 -6.42
C THR A 78 -12.45 7.44 -7.27
N ASP A 79 -12.61 7.22 -8.57
CA ASP A 79 -11.47 6.90 -9.44
C ASP A 79 -10.42 8.03 -9.44
N ARG A 80 -10.86 9.30 -9.33
CA ARG A 80 -9.95 10.44 -9.15
C ARG A 80 -9.09 10.30 -7.90
N ALA A 81 -9.68 9.93 -6.76
CA ALA A 81 -8.92 9.73 -5.52
C ALA A 81 -7.96 8.56 -5.67
N PHE A 82 -8.43 7.43 -6.22
CA PHE A 82 -7.59 6.26 -6.48
C PHE A 82 -6.38 6.58 -7.37
N ASP A 83 -6.59 7.26 -8.50
CA ASP A 83 -5.53 7.68 -9.41
C ASP A 83 -4.55 8.66 -8.74
N THR A 84 -5.07 9.57 -7.91
CA THR A 84 -4.23 10.51 -7.14
C THR A 84 -3.33 9.78 -6.14
N LEU A 85 -3.87 8.77 -5.45
CA LEU A 85 -3.13 7.96 -4.48
C LEU A 85 -2.10 7.05 -5.14
N CYS A 86 -2.42 6.49 -6.31
CA CYS A 86 -1.52 5.61 -7.06
C CYS A 86 -0.38 6.38 -7.74
N ALA A 87 -0.58 7.64 -8.12
CA ALA A 87 0.36 8.38 -8.96
C ALA A 87 1.80 8.44 -8.40
N PRO A 88 2.05 8.75 -7.11
CA PRO A 88 3.41 8.76 -6.56
C PRO A 88 4.10 7.40 -6.64
N VAL A 89 3.35 6.32 -6.46
CA VAL A 89 3.86 4.94 -6.53
C VAL A 89 4.27 4.58 -7.95
N LEU A 90 3.40 4.88 -8.92
CA LEU A 90 3.63 4.60 -10.33
C LEU A 90 4.78 5.45 -10.90
N LEU A 91 4.83 6.74 -10.58
CA LEU A 91 5.93 7.64 -11.00
C LEU A 91 7.27 7.16 -10.46
N ALA A 92 7.34 6.71 -9.20
CA ALA A 92 8.57 6.19 -8.63
C ALA A 92 8.98 4.84 -9.27
N ALA A 93 8.01 3.96 -9.51
CA ALA A 93 8.27 2.68 -10.17
C ALA A 93 8.85 2.86 -11.58
N GLU A 94 8.36 3.84 -12.35
CA GLU A 94 8.82 4.16 -13.70
C GLU A 94 10.31 4.56 -13.76
N THR A 95 10.87 5.11 -12.68
CA THR A 95 12.31 5.47 -12.63
C THR A 95 13.25 4.26 -12.70
N GLY A 96 12.76 3.07 -12.36
CA GLY A 96 13.49 1.81 -12.46
C GLY A 96 14.69 1.66 -11.52
N GLY A 97 15.37 0.52 -11.68
CA GLY A 97 16.53 0.12 -10.88
C GLY A 97 16.19 -0.23 -9.43
N TRP A 98 14.94 -0.63 -9.19
CA TRP A 98 14.49 -1.22 -7.93
C TRP A 98 14.84 -2.71 -7.89
N ASP A 99 15.19 -3.20 -6.71
CA ASP A 99 15.38 -4.63 -6.42
C ASP A 99 14.11 -5.27 -5.83
N GLY A 100 13.14 -4.44 -5.41
CA GLY A 100 11.82 -4.89 -4.97
C GLY A 100 10.89 -3.75 -4.61
N ILE A 101 9.61 -4.08 -4.46
CA ILE A 101 8.55 -3.17 -4.00
C ILE A 101 7.85 -3.78 -2.79
N LEU A 102 7.65 -2.99 -1.74
CA LEU A 102 6.85 -3.35 -0.57
C LEU A 102 5.65 -2.41 -0.46
N LEU A 103 4.44 -2.94 -0.57
CA LEU A 103 3.21 -2.17 -0.46
C LEU A 103 2.51 -2.49 0.86
N ILE A 104 2.05 -1.46 1.55
CA ILE A 104 1.18 -1.59 2.71
C ILE A 104 -0.23 -1.27 2.24
N LEU A 105 -1.05 -2.30 2.08
CA LEU A 105 -2.41 -2.18 1.56
C LEU A 105 -3.40 -2.73 2.58
N HIS A 106 -4.65 -2.23 2.57
CA HIS A 106 -5.69 -2.87 3.37
C HIS A 106 -6.07 -4.23 2.78
N GLY A 107 -6.26 -4.31 1.46
CA GLY A 107 -6.74 -5.49 0.75
C GLY A 107 -8.25 -5.52 0.52
N ALA A 108 -8.98 -4.46 0.88
CA ALA A 108 -10.44 -4.38 0.75
C ALA A 108 -10.90 -3.07 0.09
N MET A 109 -10.03 -2.42 -0.67
CA MET A 109 -10.38 -1.22 -1.41
C MET A 109 -11.21 -1.58 -2.64
N VAL A 110 -12.36 -0.92 -2.77
CA VAL A 110 -13.17 -0.96 -3.98
C VAL A 110 -13.27 0.47 -4.51
N THR A 111 -12.98 0.66 -5.79
CA THR A 111 -13.14 1.96 -6.47
C THR A 111 -14.49 2.04 -7.18
N ALA A 112 -14.79 3.20 -7.76
CA ALA A 112 -15.97 3.37 -8.61
C ALA A 112 -15.90 2.44 -9.84
N SER A 113 -14.72 2.25 -10.43
CA SER A 113 -14.50 1.41 -11.61
C SER A 113 -13.95 0.00 -11.36
N HIS A 114 -13.39 -0.29 -10.17
CA HIS A 114 -12.72 -1.56 -9.89
C HIS A 114 -13.22 -2.17 -8.57
N ASP A 115 -13.70 -3.42 -8.62
CA ASP A 115 -14.06 -4.20 -7.43
C ASP A 115 -12.84 -4.76 -6.67
N ASP A 116 -11.64 -4.58 -7.22
CA ASP A 116 -10.35 -4.94 -6.62
C ASP A 116 -9.35 -3.80 -6.88
N GLY A 117 -9.30 -2.85 -5.95
CA GLY A 117 -8.43 -1.68 -6.04
C GLY A 117 -6.95 -2.04 -5.91
N GLU A 118 -6.62 -2.95 -5.00
CA GLU A 118 -5.26 -3.44 -4.79
C GLU A 118 -4.73 -4.20 -6.02
N GLY A 119 -5.54 -5.08 -6.60
CA GLY A 119 -5.22 -5.78 -7.83
C GLY A 119 -5.02 -4.85 -9.02
N GLU A 120 -5.81 -3.78 -9.13
CA GLU A 120 -5.62 -2.78 -10.18
C GLU A 120 -4.29 -2.00 -10.00
N LEU A 121 -3.94 -1.60 -8.78
CA LEU A 121 -2.63 -0.99 -8.50
C LEU A 121 -1.48 -1.94 -8.87
N LEU A 122 -1.57 -3.21 -8.46
CA LEU A 122 -0.56 -4.22 -8.77
C LEU A 122 -0.43 -4.45 -10.29
N ARG A 123 -1.55 -4.51 -11.02
CA ARG A 123 -1.56 -4.61 -12.48
C ARG A 123 -0.86 -3.42 -13.13
N ARG A 124 -1.13 -2.19 -12.67
CA ARG A 124 -0.46 -0.97 -13.17
C ARG A 124 1.05 -1.00 -12.89
N LEU A 125 1.47 -1.45 -11.70
CA LEU A 125 2.88 -1.59 -11.38
C LEU A 125 3.58 -2.62 -12.27
N ARG A 126 2.90 -3.70 -12.63
CA ARG A 126 3.44 -4.77 -13.49
C ARG A 126 3.65 -4.33 -14.93
N VAL A 127 2.84 -3.41 -15.42
CA VAL A 127 3.07 -2.75 -16.72
C VAL A 127 4.41 -2.01 -16.72
N LEU A 128 4.80 -1.39 -15.59
CA LEU A 128 6.02 -0.58 -15.48
C LEU A 128 7.26 -1.40 -15.13
N THR A 129 7.10 -2.42 -14.28
CA THR A 129 8.23 -3.12 -13.65
C THR A 129 8.53 -4.48 -14.26
N GLY A 130 7.62 -5.01 -15.09
CA GLY A 130 7.70 -6.37 -15.60
C GLY A 130 7.35 -7.42 -14.54
N PRO A 131 7.35 -8.70 -14.95
CA PRO A 131 6.87 -9.80 -14.10
C PRO A 131 7.90 -10.24 -13.03
N ASP A 132 9.19 -9.97 -13.26
CA ASP A 132 10.28 -10.57 -12.49
C ASP A 132 10.63 -9.79 -11.21
N LEU A 133 10.29 -8.49 -11.15
CA LEU A 133 10.58 -7.66 -9.97
C LEU A 133 9.73 -8.14 -8.78
N PRO A 134 10.33 -8.53 -7.62
CA PRO A 134 9.57 -8.94 -6.45
C PRO A 134 8.67 -7.81 -5.93
N ILE A 135 7.39 -8.11 -5.77
CA ILE A 135 6.43 -7.26 -5.05
C ILE A 135 5.91 -8.04 -3.85
N ALA A 136 6.08 -7.50 -2.65
CA ALA A 136 5.43 -7.97 -1.44
C ALA A 136 4.38 -6.97 -0.96
N VAL A 137 3.31 -7.49 -0.36
CA VAL A 137 2.20 -6.69 0.15
C VAL A 137 1.86 -7.14 1.57
N THR A 138 1.82 -6.21 2.51
CA THR A 138 1.16 -6.43 3.80
C THR A 138 -0.33 -6.13 3.69
N LEU A 139 -1.16 -6.93 4.36
CA LEU A 139 -2.62 -6.88 4.28
C LEU A 139 -3.25 -6.86 5.68
N ASP A 140 -4.43 -6.28 5.76
CA ASP A 140 -5.32 -6.45 6.89
C ASP A 140 -6.00 -7.85 6.82
N PRO A 141 -6.27 -8.54 7.94
CA PRO A 141 -6.99 -9.81 7.92
C PRO A 141 -8.41 -9.74 7.31
N HIS A 142 -9.01 -8.54 7.18
CA HIS A 142 -10.28 -8.34 6.48
C HIS A 142 -10.12 -8.16 4.96
N ALA A 143 -8.92 -8.37 4.41
CA ALA A 143 -8.68 -8.29 2.97
C ALA A 143 -9.57 -9.24 2.15
N ASN A 144 -10.10 -8.73 1.05
CA ASN A 144 -10.73 -9.50 -0.02
C ASN A 144 -9.66 -9.98 -1.01
N VAL A 145 -8.84 -10.96 -0.59
CA VAL A 145 -7.69 -11.44 -1.39
C VAL A 145 -8.15 -12.02 -2.73
N SER A 146 -7.80 -11.32 -3.82
CA SER A 146 -8.23 -11.69 -5.17
C SER A 146 -7.21 -12.58 -5.90
N ALA A 147 -7.67 -13.28 -6.94
CA ALA A 147 -6.78 -13.99 -7.85
C ALA A 147 -5.80 -13.06 -8.58
N ALA A 148 -6.20 -11.81 -8.83
CA ALA A 148 -5.33 -10.82 -9.46
C ALA A 148 -4.19 -10.43 -8.51
N MET A 149 -4.47 -10.19 -7.22
CA MET A 149 -3.42 -9.95 -6.23
C MET A 149 -2.41 -11.10 -6.17
N CYS A 150 -2.90 -12.35 -6.10
CA CYS A 150 -2.04 -13.54 -6.08
C CYS A 150 -1.23 -13.73 -7.37
N ALA A 151 -1.75 -13.30 -8.51
CA ALA A 151 -1.04 -13.38 -9.79
C ALA A 151 0.02 -12.27 -9.95
N GLN A 152 -0.19 -11.11 -9.33
CA GLN A 152 0.67 -9.94 -9.53
C GLN A 152 1.67 -9.70 -8.39
N ALA A 153 1.45 -10.19 -7.17
CA ALA A 153 2.39 -10.08 -6.06
C ALA A 153 3.02 -11.45 -5.73
N GLN A 154 4.34 -11.47 -5.48
CA GLN A 154 5.04 -12.70 -5.09
C GLN A 154 4.78 -13.07 -3.63
N ILE A 155 4.53 -12.08 -2.79
CA ILE A 155 4.36 -12.26 -1.35
C ILE A 155 3.15 -11.44 -0.89
N LEU A 156 2.20 -12.10 -0.24
CA LEU A 156 1.07 -11.48 0.45
C LEU A 156 1.10 -11.94 1.90
N VAL A 157 1.17 -11.01 2.86
CA VAL A 157 1.25 -11.32 4.29
C VAL A 157 0.21 -10.51 5.04
N ALA A 158 -0.66 -11.17 5.80
CA ALA A 158 -1.66 -10.50 6.62
C ALA A 158 -1.24 -10.44 8.10
N PHE A 159 -1.80 -9.50 8.86
CA PHE A 159 -1.73 -9.55 10.33
C PHE A 159 -2.47 -10.78 10.85
N THR A 160 -2.08 -11.26 12.02
CA THR A 160 -2.55 -12.54 12.59
C THR A 160 -3.36 -12.38 13.88
N THR A 161 -3.55 -11.16 14.37
CA THR A 161 -4.27 -10.90 15.64
C THR A 161 -5.51 -10.02 15.49
N TYR A 162 -6.49 -10.22 16.39
CA TYR A 162 -7.71 -9.41 16.52
C TYR A 162 -7.99 -9.14 18.03
N PRO A 163 -7.88 -7.89 18.53
CA PRO A 163 -7.51 -6.65 17.82
C PRO A 163 -6.09 -6.70 17.26
N HIS A 164 -5.82 -5.90 16.22
CA HIS A 164 -4.54 -5.88 15.51
C HIS A 164 -3.43 -5.27 16.37
N VAL A 165 -2.68 -6.13 17.08
CA VAL A 165 -1.53 -5.72 17.92
C VAL A 165 -0.20 -6.03 17.26
N ASP A 166 -0.20 -6.82 16.18
CA ASP A 166 0.98 -7.32 15.47
C ASP A 166 1.28 -6.57 14.15
N ILE A 167 0.72 -5.38 13.97
CA ILE A 167 0.85 -4.57 12.74
C ILE A 167 2.34 -4.35 12.37
N ARG A 168 3.18 -3.92 13.33
CA ARG A 168 4.61 -3.75 13.08
C ARG A 168 5.35 -5.06 12.80
N ALA A 169 4.90 -6.18 13.34
CA ALA A 169 5.58 -7.46 13.15
C ALA A 169 5.32 -8.05 11.77
N ALA A 170 4.21 -7.67 11.11
CA ALA A 170 3.88 -8.08 9.76
C ALA A 170 4.64 -7.30 8.67
N GLY A 171 5.02 -6.05 8.95
CA GLY A 171 5.90 -5.24 8.11
C GLY A 171 7.37 -5.63 8.27
#